data_AF-A0A3B8VMU6-F1
#
_entry.id   AF-A0A3B8VMU6-F1
#
_cell.length_a   1.000
_cell.length_b   1.000
_cell.length_c   1.000
_cell.angle_alpha   90.00
_cell.angle_beta   90.00
_cell.angle_gamma   90.00
#
_symmetry.space_group_name_H-M   'P 1'
#
loop_
_entity.id
_entity.type
_entity.pdbx_description
1 polymer ?
#
loop_
_entity_poly.entity_id
_entity_poly.type
_entity_poly.pdbx_seq_one_letter_code
_entity_poly.pdbx_strand_id
1 'polypeptide(L)'
;GSRARLMIVTTDGPITYDQPIDYGIHQFCQECQVCVNRCPGRALVKEKVVWRGVEKNKLIYDRCRPVMARYEGCAVCMLTCPIQRYGMKPVMQHYIDTDGEILGKGTDNLEGYTLRDKGYFGPGKLPKFDRPFFDIPHGTKEDYLFEKFKEKLENSGETTTEEVMDFAVDLKKILAEGKTTRGDE
;
A
#
# COMPACT_ATOMS: atom_id res chain seq x y z
N GLY A 1 2.04 -14.61 -11.11
CA GLY A 1 1.85 -13.13 -11.01
C GLY A 1 1.98 -12.68 -9.56
N SER A 2 1.67 -11.41 -9.26
CA SER A 2 1.69 -10.76 -7.93
C SER A 2 1.03 -11.43 -6.69
N ARG A 3 0.09 -12.38 -6.81
CA ARG A 3 -0.48 -13.14 -5.67
C ARG A 3 0.48 -14.22 -5.20
N ALA A 4 1.63 -13.79 -4.70
CA ALA A 4 2.67 -14.64 -4.14
C ALA A 4 3.24 -13.97 -2.88
N ARG A 5 3.56 -14.77 -1.85
CA ARG A 5 4.37 -14.33 -0.72
C ARG A 5 5.75 -14.96 -0.88
N LEU A 6 6.78 -14.11 -0.94
CA LEU A 6 8.15 -14.55 -1.14
C LEU A 6 8.80 -14.81 0.23
N MET A 7 9.55 -15.90 0.33
CA MET A 7 10.41 -16.23 1.46
C MET A 7 11.81 -16.48 0.94
N ILE A 8 12.83 -16.09 1.70
CA ILE A 8 14.23 -16.18 1.30
C ILE A 8 14.97 -16.98 2.36
N VAL A 9 15.77 -17.96 1.93
CA VAL A 9 16.71 -18.72 2.75
C VAL A 9 18.09 -18.53 2.16
N THR A 10 19.05 -18.13 2.98
CA THR A 10 20.46 -18.01 2.60
C THR A 10 21.21 -19.23 3.10
N THR A 11 22.16 -19.73 2.30
CA THR A 11 22.97 -20.90 2.63
C THR A 11 24.36 -20.76 2.00
N ASP A 12 25.38 -21.29 2.67
CA ASP A 12 26.74 -21.42 2.12
C ASP A 12 26.92 -22.72 1.31
N GLY A 13 25.88 -23.56 1.26
CA GLY A 13 25.91 -24.81 0.48
C GLY A 13 26.05 -24.55 -1.03
N PRO A 14 26.70 -25.47 -1.77
CA PRO A 14 26.84 -25.33 -3.22
C PRO A 14 25.48 -25.45 -3.90
N ILE A 15 25.08 -24.41 -4.62
CA ILE A 15 23.85 -24.37 -5.43
C ILE A 15 24.16 -23.85 -6.83
N THR A 16 23.38 -24.29 -7.81
CA THR A 16 23.40 -23.73 -9.17
C THR A 16 22.42 -22.56 -9.23
N TYR A 17 22.87 -21.41 -9.71
CA TYR A 17 22.01 -20.23 -9.86
C TYR A 17 21.16 -20.31 -11.12
N ASP A 18 19.88 -19.97 -10.97
CA ASP A 18 19.00 -19.68 -12.10
C ASP A 18 19.36 -18.33 -12.75
N GLN A 19 18.84 -18.12 -13.96
CA GLN A 19 18.96 -16.84 -14.67
C GLN A 19 17.62 -16.09 -14.67
N PRO A 20 17.64 -14.75 -14.68
CA PRO A 20 16.41 -13.96 -14.80
C PRO A 20 15.71 -14.25 -16.13
N ILE A 21 14.37 -14.25 -16.11
CA ILE A 21 13.53 -14.46 -17.29
C ILE A 21 12.64 -13.23 -17.46
N ASP A 22 12.68 -12.61 -18.65
CA ASP A 22 11.74 -11.56 -19.04
C ASP A 22 10.56 -12.16 -19.79
N TYR A 23 9.38 -12.09 -19.17
CA TYR A 23 8.13 -12.54 -19.79
C TYR A 23 7.35 -11.40 -20.48
N GLY A 24 7.96 -10.22 -20.67
CA GLY A 24 7.32 -9.04 -21.26
C GLY A 24 6.37 -8.29 -20.32
N ILE A 25 6.36 -8.63 -19.02
CA ILE A 25 5.45 -8.02 -18.04
C ILE A 25 5.71 -6.51 -17.89
N HIS A 26 6.95 -6.07 -18.02
CA HIS A 26 7.29 -4.65 -17.89
C HIS A 26 6.57 -3.81 -18.94
N GLN A 27 6.61 -4.22 -20.21
CA GLN A 27 5.92 -3.57 -21.32
C GLN A 27 4.41 -3.62 -21.12
N PHE A 28 3.85 -4.82 -20.88
CA PHE A 28 2.42 -5.01 -20.65
C PHE A 28 1.90 -4.11 -19.52
N CYS A 29 2.65 -3.99 -18.42
CA CYS A 29 2.26 -3.14 -17.30
C CYS A 29 2.19 -1.66 -17.68
N GLN A 30 3.06 -1.13 -18.58
CA GLN A 30 3.01 0.28 -19.00
C GLN A 30 1.69 0.64 -19.71
N GLU A 31 1.07 -0.33 -20.38
CA GLU A 31 -0.17 -0.15 -21.15
C GLU A 31 -1.41 -0.53 -20.31
N CYS A 32 -1.32 -1.60 -19.54
CA CYS A 32 -2.43 -2.13 -18.74
C CYS A 32 -2.99 -1.11 -17.74
N GLN A 33 -2.15 -0.66 -16.80
CA GLN A 33 -2.46 0.38 -15.80
C GLN A 33 -3.71 0.16 -14.93
N VAL A 34 -4.35 -1.01 -14.95
CA VAL A 34 -5.58 -1.27 -14.18
C VAL A 34 -5.35 -1.07 -12.68
N CYS A 35 -4.29 -1.68 -12.12
CA CYS A 35 -4.01 -1.54 -10.68
C CYS A 35 -3.72 -0.09 -10.27
N VAL A 36 -3.10 0.71 -11.15
CA VAL A 36 -2.84 2.14 -10.93
C VAL A 36 -4.17 2.90 -10.85
N ASN A 37 -5.06 2.66 -11.82
CA ASN A 37 -6.37 3.30 -11.92
C ASN A 37 -7.35 2.86 -10.82
N ARG A 38 -7.14 1.69 -10.21
CA ARG A 38 -8.01 1.13 -9.18
C ARG A 38 -7.48 1.29 -7.75
N CYS A 39 -6.26 1.80 -7.57
CA CYS A 39 -5.66 1.98 -6.25
C CYS A 39 -6.47 2.97 -5.38
N PRO A 40 -7.06 2.54 -4.24
CA PRO A 40 -7.86 3.42 -3.38
C PRO A 40 -7.08 4.65 -2.90
N GLY A 41 -5.82 4.45 -2.50
CA GLY A 41 -4.95 5.51 -2.01
C GLY A 41 -4.22 6.30 -3.09
N ARG A 42 -4.39 5.96 -4.39
CA ARG A 42 -3.62 6.57 -5.49
C ARG A 42 -2.09 6.55 -5.22
N ALA A 43 -1.64 5.41 -4.72
CA ALA A 43 -0.27 5.17 -4.29
C ALA A 43 0.62 4.57 -5.38
N LEU A 44 0.02 3.92 -6.38
CA LEU A 44 0.72 3.36 -7.53
C LEU A 44 0.85 4.44 -8.60
N VAL A 45 2.03 4.51 -9.25
CA VAL A 45 2.36 5.50 -10.28
C VAL A 45 2.69 4.81 -11.60
N LYS A 46 2.34 5.46 -12.71
CA LYS A 46 2.59 4.95 -14.06
C LYS A 46 4.05 5.12 -14.46
N GLU A 47 4.66 6.21 -14.04
CA GLU A 47 6.02 6.57 -14.39
C GLU A 47 7.00 5.70 -13.61
N LYS A 48 8.06 5.27 -14.29
CA LYS A 48 9.17 4.62 -13.63
C LYS A 48 10.12 5.66 -13.07
N VAL A 49 10.75 5.31 -11.96
CA VAL A 49 11.83 6.09 -11.34
C VAL A 49 13.01 5.17 -11.04
N VAL A 50 14.21 5.73 -11.03
CA VAL A 50 15.39 5.04 -10.51
C VAL A 50 15.38 5.12 -9.00
N TRP A 51 15.30 3.98 -8.32
CA TRP A 51 15.30 3.91 -6.87
C TRP A 51 16.17 2.76 -6.39
N ARG A 52 17.19 3.08 -5.59
CA ARG A 52 18.22 2.14 -5.11
C ARG A 52 18.86 1.35 -6.26
N GLY A 53 19.24 2.06 -7.33
CA GLY A 53 19.95 1.50 -8.48
C GLY A 53 19.09 0.72 -9.48
N VAL A 54 17.77 0.63 -9.29
CA VAL A 54 16.88 -0.10 -10.19
C VAL A 54 15.76 0.81 -10.70
N GLU A 55 15.48 0.75 -12.00
CA GLU A 55 14.34 1.41 -12.62
C GLU A 55 13.04 0.63 -12.32
N LYS A 56 12.04 1.28 -11.71
CA LYS A 56 10.76 0.65 -11.37
C LYS A 56 9.61 1.64 -11.18
N ASN A 57 8.39 1.15 -11.31
CA ASN A 57 7.18 1.84 -10.83
C ASN A 57 7.19 1.85 -9.30
N LYS A 58 7.61 2.96 -8.70
CA LYS A 58 7.78 3.07 -7.24
C LYS A 58 6.46 3.42 -6.56
N LEU A 59 6.01 2.54 -5.67
CA LEU A 59 4.89 2.81 -4.76
C LEU A 59 5.18 4.02 -3.85
N ILE A 60 4.21 4.94 -3.73
CA ILE A 60 4.17 5.99 -2.72
C ILE A 60 3.67 5.39 -1.41
N TYR A 61 4.59 5.16 -0.47
CA TYR A 61 4.30 4.41 0.76
C TYR A 61 3.24 5.11 1.62
N ASP A 62 3.38 6.42 1.82
CA ASP A 62 2.52 7.24 2.69
C ASP A 62 1.05 7.26 2.24
N ARG A 63 0.80 6.94 0.96
CA ARG A 63 -0.56 6.79 0.41
C ARG A 63 -1.11 5.38 0.52
N CYS A 64 -0.23 4.38 0.49
CA CYS A 64 -0.63 2.97 0.50
C CYS A 64 -0.85 2.46 1.93
N ARG A 65 0.07 2.79 2.84
CA ARG A 65 0.10 2.28 4.21
C ARG A 65 -1.15 2.63 5.02
N PRO A 66 -1.74 3.85 4.95
CA PRO A 66 -2.93 4.17 5.75
C PRO A 66 -4.15 3.35 5.29
N VAL A 67 -4.30 3.16 3.98
CA VAL A 67 -5.34 2.27 3.41
C VAL A 67 -5.13 0.84 3.90
N MET A 68 -3.89 0.33 3.86
CA MET A 68 -3.61 -1.02 4.36
C MET A 68 -3.89 -1.15 5.87
N ALA A 69 -3.53 -0.14 6.67
CA ALA A 69 -3.75 -0.15 8.11
C ALA A 69 -5.25 -0.13 8.45
N ARG A 70 -6.03 0.74 7.79
CA ARG A 70 -7.47 0.87 8.01
C ARG A 70 -8.24 -0.41 7.68
N TYR A 71 -7.87 -1.07 6.59
CA TYR A 71 -8.63 -2.20 6.04
C TYR A 71 -8.03 -3.57 6.39
N GLU A 72 -7.08 -3.63 7.34
CA GLU A 72 -6.42 -4.89 7.74
C GLU A 72 -5.75 -5.59 6.53
N GLY A 73 -5.25 -4.78 5.60
CA GLY A 73 -4.84 -5.16 4.26
C GLY A 73 -5.71 -4.51 3.18
N CYS A 74 -5.09 -4.03 2.10
CA CYS A 74 -5.82 -3.46 0.95
C CYS A 74 -5.86 -4.45 -0.21
N ALA A 75 -4.70 -4.80 -0.77
CA ALA A 75 -4.55 -5.79 -1.85
C ALA A 75 -5.39 -5.56 -3.13
N VAL A 76 -6.06 -4.42 -3.30
CA VAL A 76 -6.88 -4.10 -4.48
C VAL A 76 -6.07 -4.17 -5.77
N CYS A 77 -4.79 -3.80 -5.74
CA CYS A 77 -3.88 -3.92 -6.88
C CYS A 77 -3.66 -5.37 -7.34
N MET A 78 -3.70 -6.34 -6.42
CA MET A 78 -3.64 -7.76 -6.76
C MET A 78 -5.01 -8.26 -7.24
N LEU A 79 -6.09 -7.83 -6.59
CA LEU A 79 -7.47 -8.21 -6.94
C LEU A 79 -7.81 -7.81 -8.37
N THR A 80 -7.43 -6.60 -8.78
CA THR A 80 -7.76 -6.00 -10.07
C THR A 80 -6.74 -6.27 -11.18
N CYS A 81 -5.75 -7.14 -10.91
CA CYS A 81 -4.74 -7.49 -11.90
C CYS A 81 -5.29 -8.54 -12.89
N PRO A 82 -5.29 -8.30 -14.21
CA PRO A 82 -5.80 -9.27 -15.18
C PRO A 82 -5.02 -10.58 -15.15
N ILE A 83 -3.70 -10.51 -14.96
CA ILE A 83 -2.83 -11.68 -14.80
C ILE A 83 -3.22 -12.54 -13.59
N GLN A 84 -3.78 -11.92 -12.53
CA GLN A 84 -4.29 -12.67 -11.38
C GLN A 84 -5.67 -13.27 -11.61
N ARG A 85 -6.55 -12.50 -12.26
CA ARG A 85 -7.93 -12.89 -12.49
C ARG A 85 -8.03 -14.03 -13.51
N TYR A 86 -7.29 -13.94 -14.61
CA TYR A 86 -7.43 -14.82 -15.77
C TYR A 86 -6.19 -15.67 -16.08
N GLY A 87 -5.07 -15.42 -15.39
CA GLY A 87 -3.79 -16.09 -15.66
C GLY A 87 -2.98 -15.40 -16.76
N MET A 88 -1.66 -15.60 -16.75
CA MET A 88 -0.76 -14.89 -17.67
C MET A 88 -0.96 -15.28 -19.13
N LYS A 89 -0.99 -16.58 -19.43
CA LYS A 89 -1.08 -17.07 -20.81
C LYS A 89 -2.35 -16.57 -21.53
N PRO A 90 -3.57 -16.68 -20.97
CA PRO A 90 -4.77 -16.17 -21.63
C PRO A 90 -4.76 -14.65 -21.83
N VAL A 91 -4.26 -13.90 -20.85
CA VAL A 91 -4.18 -12.42 -20.93
C VAL A 91 -3.20 -11.98 -22.01
N MET A 92 -2.01 -12.58 -22.06
CA MET A 92 -1.00 -12.22 -23.05
C MET A 92 -1.42 -12.65 -24.45
N GLN A 93 -2.07 -13.82 -24.60
CA GLN A 93 -2.61 -14.25 -25.88
C GLN A 93 -3.69 -13.28 -26.38
N HIS A 94 -4.64 -12.92 -25.52
CA HIS A 94 -5.67 -11.94 -25.87
C HIS A 94 -5.06 -10.59 -26.27
N TYR A 95 -4.07 -10.10 -25.52
CA TYR A 95 -3.36 -8.85 -25.84
C TYR A 95 -2.69 -8.89 -27.21
N ILE A 96 -2.12 -10.02 -27.62
CA ILE A 96 -1.52 -10.20 -28.94
C ILE A 96 -2.61 -10.29 -30.02
N ASP A 97 -3.64 -11.10 -29.78
CA ASP A 97 -4.70 -11.39 -30.77
C ASP A 97 -5.55 -10.15 -31.10
N THR A 98 -5.66 -9.20 -30.17
CA THR A 98 -6.45 -7.97 -30.32
C THR A 98 -5.59 -6.73 -30.58
N ASP A 99 -4.29 -6.90 -30.80
CA ASP A 99 -3.34 -5.80 -31.03
C ASP A 99 -3.39 -4.72 -29.93
N GLY A 100 -3.44 -5.15 -28.66
CA GLY A 100 -3.27 -4.27 -27.51
C GLY A 100 -4.43 -4.20 -26.51
N GLU A 101 -5.55 -4.92 -26.72
CA GLU A 101 -6.63 -4.91 -25.73
C GLU A 101 -6.24 -5.67 -24.46
N ILE A 102 -6.65 -5.12 -23.31
CA ILE A 102 -6.34 -5.70 -22.00
C ILE A 102 -7.55 -6.50 -21.52
N LEU A 103 -7.38 -7.82 -21.40
CA LEU A 103 -8.46 -8.73 -21.05
C LEU A 103 -9.19 -8.31 -19.76
N GLY A 104 -10.48 -7.99 -19.90
CA GLY A 104 -11.37 -7.61 -18.79
C GLY A 104 -11.27 -6.16 -18.32
N LYS A 105 -10.37 -5.34 -18.90
CA LYS A 105 -10.27 -3.91 -18.58
C LYS A 105 -11.60 -3.19 -18.88
N GLY A 106 -12.00 -2.32 -17.97
CA GLY A 106 -13.29 -1.63 -18.02
C GLY A 106 -14.50 -2.44 -17.55
N THR A 107 -14.32 -3.70 -17.13
CA THR A 107 -15.42 -4.54 -16.63
C THR A 107 -15.45 -4.60 -15.11
N ASP A 108 -16.65 -4.72 -14.53
CA ASP A 108 -16.84 -4.95 -13.10
C ASP A 108 -16.16 -6.23 -12.60
N ASN A 109 -16.08 -7.27 -13.44
CA ASN A 109 -15.46 -8.53 -13.04
C ASN A 109 -13.95 -8.39 -12.73
N LEU A 110 -13.26 -7.50 -13.45
CA LEU A 110 -11.84 -7.24 -13.23
C LEU A 110 -11.61 -6.07 -12.27
N GLU A 111 -12.34 -4.96 -12.45
CA GLU A 111 -12.05 -3.70 -11.76
C GLU A 111 -12.91 -3.44 -10.52
N GLY A 112 -13.97 -4.23 -10.33
CA GLY A 112 -14.90 -4.12 -9.22
C GLY A 112 -14.28 -4.53 -7.88
N TYR A 113 -14.50 -3.73 -6.84
CA TYR A 113 -14.18 -4.11 -5.46
C TYR A 113 -15.07 -3.40 -4.44
N THR A 114 -15.17 -3.96 -3.24
CA THR A 114 -15.94 -3.40 -2.13
C THR A 114 -15.00 -3.02 -0.98
N LEU A 115 -15.25 -1.87 -0.35
CA LEU A 115 -14.60 -1.49 0.90
C LEU A 115 -15.63 -1.50 2.04
N ARG A 116 -15.24 -2.05 3.20
CA ARG A 116 -16.12 -2.37 4.34
C ARG A 116 -17.04 -1.21 4.76
N ASP A 117 -16.52 0.02 4.75
CA ASP A 117 -17.21 1.24 5.21
C ASP A 117 -17.56 2.22 4.08
N LYS A 118 -17.31 1.87 2.81
CA LYS A 118 -17.56 2.75 1.65
C LYS A 118 -18.37 2.13 0.52
N GLY A 119 -18.67 0.84 0.58
CA GLY A 119 -19.50 0.14 -0.41
C GLY A 119 -18.72 -0.29 -1.66
N TYR A 120 -19.46 -0.50 -2.75
CA TYR A 120 -18.96 -1.06 -4.01
C TYR A 120 -18.42 0.01 -4.97
N PHE A 121 -17.31 -0.31 -5.62
CA PHE A 121 -16.63 0.52 -6.60
C PHE A 121 -16.40 -0.27 -7.89
N GLY A 122 -17.17 0.04 -8.92
CA GLY A 122 -16.95 -0.46 -10.28
C GLY A 122 -15.87 0.30 -11.06
N PRO A 123 -15.70 0.00 -12.36
CA PRO A 123 -14.78 0.69 -13.25
C PRO A 123 -14.94 2.21 -13.18
N GLY A 124 -13.82 2.93 -13.15
CA GLY A 124 -13.79 4.41 -13.10
C GLY A 124 -14.23 5.06 -11.78
N LYS A 125 -14.77 4.32 -10.81
CA LYS A 125 -15.21 4.87 -9.51
C LYS A 125 -14.20 4.55 -8.42
N LEU A 126 -13.65 5.57 -7.74
CA LEU A 126 -12.72 5.39 -6.63
C LEU A 126 -13.30 5.91 -5.31
N PRO A 127 -12.93 5.29 -4.17
CA PRO A 127 -13.25 5.85 -2.87
C PRO A 127 -12.56 7.21 -2.69
N LYS A 128 -13.19 8.06 -1.87
CA LYS A 128 -12.59 9.30 -1.39
C LYS A 128 -12.22 9.16 0.08
N PHE A 129 -11.06 9.70 0.41
CA PHE A 129 -10.55 9.81 1.78
C PHE A 129 -10.29 11.30 2.04
N ASP A 130 -10.51 11.72 3.27
CA ASP A 130 -10.16 13.04 3.78
C ASP A 130 -8.64 13.14 3.99
N ARG A 131 -8.13 14.37 4.16
CA ARG A 131 -6.69 14.58 4.38
C ARG A 131 -6.16 13.88 5.64
N PRO A 132 -6.83 13.97 6.81
CA PRO A 132 -6.37 13.32 8.03
C PRO A 132 -6.21 11.80 7.92
N PHE A 133 -6.89 11.16 6.96
CA PHE A 133 -6.75 9.74 6.71
C PHE A 133 -5.31 9.32 6.34
N PHE A 134 -4.57 10.21 5.67
CA PHE A 134 -3.21 9.93 5.21
C PHE A 134 -2.13 10.38 6.20
N ASP A 135 -2.53 11.01 7.30
CA ASP A 135 -1.62 11.50 8.33
C ASP A 135 -1.28 10.31 9.26
N ILE A 136 -0.24 9.57 8.90
CA ILE A 136 0.28 8.48 9.73
C ILE A 136 1.25 9.09 10.77
N PRO A 137 1.09 8.77 12.06
CA PRO A 137 2.10 9.05 13.07
C PRO A 137 3.49 8.56 12.65
N HIS A 138 4.51 9.36 12.90
CA HIS A 138 5.91 8.98 12.70
C HIS A 138 6.63 8.87 14.04
N GLY A 139 7.68 8.07 14.09
CA GLY A 139 8.48 7.87 15.30
C GLY A 139 7.84 6.85 16.24
N THR A 140 8.31 6.85 17.50
CA THR A 140 7.77 5.94 18.52
C THR A 140 6.44 6.44 19.08
N LYS A 141 5.78 5.61 19.89
CA LYS A 141 4.56 6.01 20.61
C LYS A 141 4.82 7.24 21.50
N GLU A 142 6.00 7.30 22.12
CA GLU A 142 6.43 8.46 22.92
C GLU A 142 6.57 9.70 22.04
N ASP A 143 7.28 9.60 20.92
CA ASP A 143 7.48 10.73 20.00
C ASP A 143 6.14 11.32 19.54
N TYR A 144 5.19 10.46 19.16
CA TYR A 144 3.86 10.88 18.74
C TYR A 144 3.05 11.53 19.88
N LEU A 145 3.11 10.96 21.10
CA LEU A 145 2.41 11.54 22.26
C LEU A 145 2.99 12.92 22.59
N PHE A 146 4.32 13.07 22.55
CA PHE A 146 4.99 14.34 22.78
C PHE A 146 4.66 15.38 21.72
N GLU A 147 4.67 15.03 20.43
CA GLU A 147 4.29 15.97 19.36
C GLU A 147 2.83 16.43 19.51
N LYS A 148 1.91 15.53 19.86
CA LYS A 148 0.52 15.92 20.16
C LYS A 148 0.39 16.86 21.34
N PHE A 149 1.16 16.62 22.40
CA PHE A 149 1.17 17.48 23.57
C PHE A 149 1.72 18.87 23.23
N LYS A 150 2.78 18.93 22.41
CA LYS A 150 3.36 20.16 21.90
C LYS A 150 2.41 20.94 21.00
N GLU A 151 1.74 20.29 20.04
CA GLU A 151 0.73 20.93 19.19
C GLU A 151 -0.41 21.52 20.02
N LYS A 152 -0.84 20.84 21.09
CA LYS A 152 -1.84 21.39 22.01
C LYS A 152 -1.33 22.65 22.72
N LEU A 153 -0.13 22.61 23.28
CA LEU A 153 0.51 23.76 23.94
C LEU A 153 0.61 24.98 23.02
N GLU A 154 1.00 24.76 21.76
CA GLU A 154 1.15 25.83 20.78
C GLU A 154 -0.21 26.43 20.35
N ASN A 155 -1.30 25.64 20.36
CA ASN A 155 -2.61 26.08 19.91
C ASN A 155 -3.55 26.59 21.02
N SER A 156 -3.40 26.16 22.28
CA SER A 156 -4.32 26.50 23.37
C SER A 156 -3.86 27.63 24.30
N GLY A 157 -2.58 28.05 24.22
CA GLY A 157 -2.02 29.18 25.00
C GLY A 157 -1.79 28.87 26.49
N GLU A 158 -2.77 28.26 27.17
CA GLU A 158 -2.65 27.68 28.52
C GLU A 158 -3.16 26.23 28.52
N THR A 159 -2.48 25.35 29.25
CA THR A 159 -2.86 23.94 29.41
C THR A 159 -3.42 23.73 30.80
N THR A 160 -4.50 22.98 30.90
CA THR A 160 -5.13 22.66 32.19
C THR A 160 -4.34 21.61 32.95
N THR A 161 -4.43 21.61 34.29
CA THR A 161 -3.81 20.58 35.13
C THR A 161 -4.27 19.17 34.75
N GLU A 162 -5.50 19.03 34.28
CA GLU A 162 -6.08 17.77 33.83
C GLU A 162 -5.37 17.23 32.59
N GLU A 163 -5.10 18.07 31.59
CA GLU A 163 -4.40 17.66 30.37
C GLU A 163 -2.94 17.25 30.60
N VAL A 164 -2.25 17.90 31.55
CA VAL A 164 -0.88 17.51 31.94
C VAL A 164 -0.89 16.15 32.65
N MET A 165 -1.90 15.90 33.50
CA MET A 165 -2.07 14.63 34.18
C MET A 165 -2.41 13.51 33.20
N ASP A 166 -3.28 13.77 32.21
CA ASP A 166 -3.61 12.81 31.15
C ASP A 166 -2.37 12.40 30.34
N PHE A 167 -1.56 13.38 29.93
CA PHE A 167 -0.29 13.10 29.25
C PHE A 167 0.63 12.22 30.10
N ALA A 168 0.79 12.54 31.39
CA ALA A 168 1.64 11.77 32.29
C ALA A 168 1.13 10.33 32.50
N VAL A 169 -0.20 10.13 32.58
CA VAL A 169 -0.82 8.81 32.68
C VAL A 169 -0.57 7.98 31.42
N ASP A 170 -0.73 8.56 30.24
CA ASP A 170 -0.53 7.86 28.98
C ASP A 170 0.95 7.56 28.71
N LEU A 171 1.85 8.49 29.02
CA LEU A 171 3.29 8.22 28.96
C LEU A 171 3.69 7.08 29.90
N LYS A 172 3.15 7.04 31.12
CA LYS A 172 3.43 5.94 32.07
C LYS A 172 2.96 4.58 31.53
N LYS A 173 1.81 4.51 30.84
CA LYS A 173 1.34 3.28 30.20
C LYS A 173 2.30 2.83 29.09
N ILE A 174 2.69 3.75 28.21
CA ILE A 174 3.62 3.45 27.10
C ILE A 174 4.95 2.93 27.64
N LEU A 175 5.51 3.58 28.66
CA LEU A 175 6.76 3.14 29.30
C LEU A 175 6.63 1.77 29.99
N ALA A 176 5.44 1.45 30.54
CA ALA A 176 5.19 0.16 31.18
C ALA A 176 5.03 -1.01 30.18
N GLU A 177 4.55 -0.74 28.97
CA GLU A 177 4.45 -1.75 27.89
C GLU A 177 5.83 -2.17 27.35
N GLY A 178 6.85 -1.31 27.49
CA GLY A 178 8.22 -1.55 27.01
C GLY A 178 8.34 -1.48 25.49
N LYS A 179 9.57 -1.51 24.97
CA LYS A 179 9.83 -1.53 23.53
C LYS A 179 9.49 -2.90 22.97
N THR A 180 8.39 -3.01 22.23
CA THR A 180 7.98 -4.26 21.59
C THR A 180 8.30 -4.22 20.11
N THR A 181 8.89 -5.28 19.57
CA THR A 181 9.12 -5.37 18.11
C THR A 181 7.84 -5.65 17.32
N ARG A 182 6.66 -5.61 17.96
CA ARG A 182 5.34 -5.87 17.38
C ARG A 182 4.42 -4.69 17.66
N GLY A 183 4.37 -3.74 16.74
CA GLY A 183 3.44 -2.61 16.78
C GLY A 183 4.06 -1.25 17.13
N ASP A 184 5.39 -1.17 17.20
CA ASP A 184 6.13 0.09 17.37
C ASP A 184 6.74 0.59 16.02
N GLU A 185 6.23 0.11 14.88
CA GLU A 185 6.54 0.55 13.50
C GLU A 185 5.31 0.96 12.69
#